data_AF-K6RAG7-F1
#
_entry.id   AF-K6RAG7-F1
#
_cell.length_a   1.000
_cell.length_b   1.000
_cell.length_c   1.000
_cell.angle_alpha   90.00
_cell.angle_beta   90.00
_cell.angle_gamma   90.00
#
_symmetry.space_group_name_H-M   'P 1'
#
loop_
_entity.id
_entity.type
_entity.pdbx_description
1 polymer ?
#
loop_
_entity_poly.entity_id
_entity_poly.type
_entity_poly.pdbx_seq_one_letter_code
_entity_poly.pdbx_strand_id
1 'polypeptide(L)'
;MVFYLGLFAIMMIFMLLGRVTMSSIWAWLGVIILALVAGLRYETGNDFLPYKTIYAGDYSAGQVEPGFLFLRNLFNWIHAPFWLFLLAWAVVTLTLFYFFAKEYFRPAIIPIAYYLSRFFFMRDMGQIRASLVCVTCMLALKFVYDEKPLPFLVIVGLSATIHVSALFFLLIYPFWLLFRRINFKWVLGFLVFGAAVGFVAPKILSVIIVHTLPRYAPYVTNANYLSSGLFDPVTLMQVMICITGFYILNRGMVSNALIGGSEKFKFLMVVYLFATLTLLSLSQLSTIGGRLSTIATTTETIVLPTIVFSIMPKKTRTLSMVGVCAVIFVLIFLISGAYKTFIPYQMAF
;
A
#
# COMPACT_ATOMS: atom_id res chain seq x y z
N MET A 1 10.09 4.05 20.64
CA MET A 1 8.62 3.93 20.81
C MET A 1 7.96 5.30 20.90
N VAL A 2 8.37 6.14 21.87
CA VAL A 2 7.80 7.49 22.09
C VAL A 2 7.72 8.33 20.81
N PHE A 3 8.79 8.38 20.01
CA PHE A 3 8.82 9.11 18.74
C PHE A 3 7.66 8.74 17.80
N TYR A 4 7.43 7.44 17.55
CA TYR A 4 6.38 7.00 16.63
C TYR A 4 4.97 7.17 17.19
N LEU A 5 4.80 7.08 18.51
CA LEU A 5 3.53 7.42 19.17
C LEU A 5 3.23 8.92 19.03
N GLY A 6 4.25 9.77 19.18
CA GLY A 6 4.14 11.21 18.93
C GLY A 6 3.78 11.52 17.47
N LEU A 7 4.45 10.90 16.51
CA LEU A 7 4.12 11.01 15.08
C LEU A 7 2.68 10.60 14.79
N PHE A 8 2.25 9.46 15.35
CA PHE A 8 0.86 8.99 15.21
C PHE A 8 -0.13 10.00 15.80
N ALA A 9 0.11 10.51 17.00
CA ALA A 9 -0.75 11.50 17.64
C ALA A 9 -0.86 12.79 16.82
N ILE A 10 0.27 13.30 16.30
CA ILE A 10 0.30 14.48 15.42
C ILE A 10 -0.56 14.26 14.17
N MET A 11 -0.43 13.10 13.52
CA MET A 11 -1.23 12.78 12.34
C MET A 11 -2.73 12.65 12.65
N MET A 12 -3.10 12.12 13.82
CA MET A 12 -4.50 12.09 14.27
C MET A 12 -5.04 13.51 14.54
N ILE A 13 -4.23 14.40 15.12
CA ILE A 13 -4.58 15.81 15.30
C ILE A 13 -4.80 16.50 13.95
N PHE A 14 -3.88 16.31 12.99
CA PHE A 14 -4.05 16.83 11.62
C PHE A 14 -5.31 16.30 10.96
N MET A 15 -5.66 15.03 11.17
CA MET A 15 -6.90 14.45 10.67
C MET A 15 -8.14 15.13 11.25
N LEU A 16 -8.16 15.36 12.57
CA LEU A 16 -9.26 16.05 13.25
C LEU A 16 -9.38 17.51 12.78
N LEU A 17 -8.27 18.25 12.74
CA LEU A 17 -8.25 19.65 12.32
C LEU A 17 -8.59 19.80 10.83
N GLY A 18 -8.07 18.92 9.97
CA GLY A 18 -8.42 18.89 8.56
C GLY A 18 -9.88 18.55 8.31
N ARG A 19 -10.49 17.74 9.17
CA ARG A 19 -11.94 17.53 9.14
C ARG A 19 -12.72 18.77 9.57
N VAL A 20 -12.30 19.49 10.61
CA VAL A 20 -13.02 20.69 11.05
C VAL A 20 -12.90 21.81 10.02
N THR A 21 -11.69 22.06 9.53
CA THR A 21 -11.40 23.19 8.62
C THR A 21 -11.69 22.90 7.15
N MET A 22 -11.80 21.62 6.75
CA MET A 22 -11.87 21.18 5.35
C MET A 22 -10.72 21.67 4.46
N SER A 23 -9.61 22.10 5.07
CA SER A 23 -8.46 22.67 4.37
C SER A 23 -7.45 21.60 3.95
N SER A 24 -6.87 21.78 2.76
CA SER A 24 -5.78 20.93 2.26
C SER A 24 -4.46 21.15 3.00
N ILE A 25 -4.32 22.22 3.79
CA ILE A 25 -3.09 22.53 4.54
C ILE A 25 -2.68 21.36 5.45
N TRP A 26 -3.64 20.73 6.12
CA TRP A 26 -3.40 19.60 7.03
C TRP A 26 -2.90 18.36 6.30
N ALA A 27 -3.38 18.16 5.07
CA ALA A 27 -2.89 17.07 4.22
C ALA A 27 -1.44 17.32 3.80
N TRP A 28 -1.10 18.54 3.40
CA TRP A 28 0.29 18.91 3.06
C TRP A 28 1.23 18.85 4.25
N LEU A 29 0.83 19.34 5.42
CA LEU A 29 1.60 19.18 6.66
C LEU A 29 1.84 17.70 6.98
N GLY A 30 0.82 16.85 6.78
CA GLY A 30 0.94 15.40 6.90
C GLY A 30 1.93 14.79 5.89
N VAL A 31 1.90 15.20 4.63
CA VAL A 31 2.87 14.77 3.61
C VAL A 31 4.29 15.19 4.00
N ILE A 32 4.48 16.45 4.39
CA ILE A 32 5.79 17.01 4.74
C ILE A 32 6.38 16.26 5.94
N ILE A 33 5.61 16.09 7.03
CA ILE A 33 6.13 15.41 8.22
C ILE A 33 6.49 13.94 7.92
N LEU A 34 5.66 13.23 7.16
CA LEU A 34 5.96 11.85 6.77
C LEU A 34 7.19 11.77 5.84
N ALA A 35 7.35 12.73 4.92
CA ALA A 35 8.48 12.77 4.01
C ALA A 35 9.79 13.06 4.75
N LEU A 36 9.77 13.97 5.73
CA LEU A 36 10.92 14.25 6.58
C LEU A 36 11.29 13.02 7.43
N VAL A 37 10.32 12.37 8.05
CA VAL A 37 10.56 11.15 8.85
C VAL A 37 11.13 10.01 7.99
N ALA A 38 10.57 9.78 6.81
CA ALA A 38 11.08 8.74 5.93
C ALA A 38 12.44 9.12 5.32
N GLY A 39 12.61 10.36 4.89
CA GLY A 39 13.79 10.82 4.16
C GLY A 39 15.04 11.01 5.01
N LEU A 40 14.88 11.51 6.24
CA LEU A 40 15.99 11.89 7.11
C LEU A 40 16.41 10.78 8.08
N ARG A 41 15.85 9.57 7.91
CA ARG A 41 16.19 8.42 8.77
C ARG A 41 17.63 7.94 8.55
N TYR A 42 18.23 7.40 9.61
CA TYR A 42 19.53 6.74 9.58
C TYR A 42 19.41 5.32 10.13
N GLU A 43 19.94 4.34 9.41
CA GLU A 43 20.00 2.91 9.80
C GLU A 43 18.68 2.33 10.35
N THR A 44 17.56 2.88 9.86
CA THR A 44 16.22 2.53 10.32
C THR A 44 15.42 1.93 9.16
N GLY A 45 14.79 0.78 9.41
CA GLY A 45 13.89 0.10 8.47
C GLY A 45 14.52 -1.03 7.67
N ASN A 46 13.67 -1.90 7.12
CA ASN A 46 14.03 -3.23 6.60
C ASN A 46 15.17 -3.21 5.56
N ASP A 47 15.14 -2.26 4.61
CA ASP A 47 16.04 -2.26 3.46
C ASP A 47 16.99 -1.05 3.44
N PHE A 48 17.16 -0.32 4.56
CA PHE A 48 18.02 0.87 4.61
C PHE A 48 19.45 0.56 4.14
N LEU A 49 20.06 -0.48 4.72
CA LEU A 49 21.45 -0.82 4.45
C LEU A 49 21.66 -1.34 3.02
N PRO A 50 20.83 -2.26 2.48
CA PRO A 50 20.87 -2.59 1.05
C PRO A 50 20.78 -1.38 0.12
N TYR A 51 19.89 -0.41 0.40
CA TYR A 51 19.79 0.79 -0.43
C TYR A 51 21.02 1.69 -0.31
N LYS A 52 21.62 1.81 0.87
CA LYS A 52 22.87 2.57 1.09
C LYS A 52 24.02 1.94 0.28
N THR A 53 24.15 0.62 0.29
CA THR A 53 25.16 -0.14 -0.47
C THR A 53 24.98 0.04 -1.98
N ILE A 54 23.75 -0.12 -2.48
CA ILE A 54 23.43 0.12 -3.90
C ILE A 54 23.72 1.58 -4.29
N TYR A 55 23.38 2.54 -3.43
CA TYR A 55 23.64 3.96 -3.67
C TYR A 55 25.14 4.25 -3.76
N ALA A 56 25.96 3.62 -2.92
CA ALA A 56 27.42 3.69 -2.97
C ALA A 56 28.03 3.06 -4.24
N GLY A 57 27.25 2.29 -5.01
CA GLY A 57 27.69 1.66 -6.25
C GLY A 57 28.06 0.19 -6.11
N ASP A 58 27.83 -0.41 -4.93
CA ASP A 58 28.07 -1.82 -4.68
C ASP A 58 26.80 -2.64 -4.96
N TYR A 59 26.68 -3.10 -6.20
CA TYR A 59 25.61 -3.98 -6.66
C TYR A 59 26.05 -4.83 -7.85
N SER A 60 25.47 -6.02 -7.97
CA SER A 60 25.72 -6.91 -9.11
C SER A 60 24.86 -6.57 -10.32
N ALA A 61 25.34 -6.88 -11.53
CA ALA A 61 24.56 -6.74 -12.74
C ALA A 61 23.22 -7.50 -12.64
N GLY A 62 22.11 -6.85 -12.97
CA GLY A 62 20.76 -7.44 -12.87
C GLY A 62 20.21 -7.58 -11.44
N GLN A 63 20.88 -7.03 -10.42
CA GLN A 63 20.35 -6.96 -9.05
C GLN A 63 19.25 -5.89 -8.92
N VAL A 64 19.38 -4.78 -9.66
CA VAL A 64 18.55 -3.59 -9.51
C VAL A 64 18.03 -3.13 -10.86
N GLU A 65 16.78 -2.69 -10.88
CA GLU A 65 16.07 -2.29 -12.09
C GLU A 65 16.58 -0.95 -12.65
N PRO A 66 16.58 -0.78 -13.98
CA PRO A 66 17.30 0.30 -14.65
C PRO A 66 16.79 1.71 -14.30
N GLY A 67 15.49 1.88 -14.05
CA GLY A 67 14.92 3.16 -13.66
C GLY A 67 15.38 3.60 -12.26
N PHE A 68 15.56 2.66 -11.34
CA PHE A 68 16.16 2.98 -10.03
C PHE A 68 17.62 3.39 -10.17
N LEU A 69 18.39 2.65 -10.99
CA LEU A 69 19.80 2.98 -11.27
C LEU A 69 19.94 4.34 -11.95
N PHE A 70 19.04 4.69 -12.86
CA PHE A 70 19.00 6.01 -13.49
C PHE A 70 18.86 7.12 -12.44
N LEU A 71 17.89 7.02 -11.53
CA LEU A 71 17.70 8.00 -10.47
C LEU A 71 18.90 8.05 -9.51
N ARG A 72 19.44 6.89 -9.13
CA ARG A 72 20.67 6.81 -8.33
C ARG A 72 21.83 7.54 -9.01
N ASN A 73 22.03 7.32 -10.31
CA ASN A 73 23.12 7.93 -11.07
C ASN A 73 22.95 9.45 -11.21
N LEU A 74 21.72 9.94 -11.37
CA LEU A 74 21.42 11.37 -11.38
C LEU A 74 21.84 12.05 -10.06
N PHE A 75 21.54 11.43 -8.92
CA PHE A 75 21.93 11.97 -7.61
C PHE A 75 23.43 11.87 -7.36
N ASN A 76 24.08 10.79 -7.82
CA ASN A 76 25.53 10.67 -7.73
C ASN A 76 26.27 11.66 -8.63
N TRP A 77 25.71 12.01 -9.79
CA TRP A 77 26.29 13.01 -10.69
C TRP A 77 26.41 14.40 -10.04
N ILE A 78 25.49 14.73 -9.13
CA ILE A 78 25.54 15.97 -8.33
C ILE A 78 26.20 15.77 -6.95
N HIS A 79 26.86 14.63 -6.73
CA HIS A 79 27.50 14.25 -5.46
C HIS A 79 26.56 14.34 -4.24
N ALA A 80 25.26 14.08 -4.42
CA ALA A 80 24.29 14.14 -3.33
C ALA A 80 24.56 13.04 -2.28
N PRO A 81 24.42 13.34 -0.98
CA PRO A 81 24.49 12.32 0.06
C PRO A 81 23.26 11.39 0.02
N PHE A 82 23.40 10.18 0.54
CA PHE A 82 22.32 9.17 0.51
C PHE A 82 21.02 9.62 1.19
N TRP A 83 21.10 10.39 2.29
CA TRP A 83 19.90 10.91 2.96
C TRP A 83 19.11 11.87 2.05
N LEU A 84 19.78 12.64 1.17
CA LEU A 84 19.11 13.54 0.24
C LEU A 84 18.39 12.76 -0.86
N PHE A 85 18.99 11.65 -1.31
CA PHE A 85 18.32 10.69 -2.21
C PHE A 85 17.07 10.09 -1.56
N LEU A 86 17.15 9.64 -0.30
CA LEU A 86 15.99 9.12 0.44
C LEU A 86 14.91 10.19 0.64
N LEU A 87 15.29 11.42 0.97
CA LEU A 87 14.36 12.53 1.16
C LEU A 87 13.62 12.88 -0.14
N ALA A 88 14.34 13.01 -1.25
CA ALA A 88 13.72 13.25 -2.54
C ALA A 88 12.76 12.11 -2.92
N TRP A 89 13.16 10.86 -2.66
CA TRP A 89 12.32 9.69 -2.89
C TRP A 89 11.01 9.74 -2.08
N ALA A 90 11.11 10.04 -0.78
CA ALA A 90 9.97 10.13 0.12
C ALA A 90 9.04 11.29 -0.27
N VAL A 91 9.60 12.47 -0.60
CA VAL A 91 8.83 13.63 -1.07
C VAL A 91 8.05 13.29 -2.32
N VAL A 92 8.67 12.69 -3.33
CA VAL A 92 8.00 12.30 -4.58
C VAL A 92 6.87 11.30 -4.27
N THR A 93 7.18 10.24 -3.54
CA THR A 93 6.22 9.14 -3.28
C THR A 93 4.99 9.64 -2.51
N LEU A 94 5.19 10.38 -1.42
CA LEU A 94 4.09 10.87 -0.58
C LEU A 94 3.30 12.01 -1.24
N THR A 95 3.96 12.80 -2.08
CA THR A 95 3.26 13.82 -2.89
C THR A 95 2.36 13.16 -3.93
N LEU A 96 2.85 12.13 -4.65
CA LEU A 96 2.02 11.35 -5.57
C LEU A 96 0.85 10.66 -4.84
N PHE A 97 1.10 10.15 -3.63
CA PHE A 97 0.03 9.60 -2.79
C PHE A 97 -1.02 10.65 -2.41
N TYR A 98 -0.62 11.89 -2.10
CA TYR A 98 -1.56 12.99 -1.87
C TYR A 98 -2.43 13.28 -3.10
N PHE A 99 -1.86 13.28 -4.30
CA PHE A 99 -2.62 13.46 -5.54
C PHE A 99 -3.66 12.35 -5.75
N PHE A 100 -3.31 11.10 -5.42
CA PHE A 100 -4.30 10.02 -5.40
C PHE A 100 -5.35 10.25 -4.31
N ALA A 101 -4.95 10.50 -3.06
CA ALA A 101 -5.87 10.63 -1.93
C ALA A 101 -6.91 11.74 -2.14
N LYS A 102 -6.48 12.91 -2.63
CA LYS A 102 -7.38 14.06 -2.85
C LYS A 102 -8.35 13.87 -4.01
N GLU A 103 -8.04 12.98 -4.96
CA GLU A 103 -8.92 12.67 -6.09
C GLU A 103 -10.16 11.89 -5.62
N TYR A 104 -10.02 11.08 -4.57
CA TYR A 104 -11.06 10.15 -4.16
C TYR A 104 -11.71 10.49 -2.81
N PHE A 105 -11.06 11.21 -1.89
CA PHE A 105 -11.61 11.42 -0.55
C PHE A 105 -11.39 12.83 0.01
N ARG A 106 -12.43 13.41 0.63
CA ARG A 106 -12.38 14.75 1.23
C ARG A 106 -12.66 14.74 2.74
N PRO A 107 -11.78 15.31 3.58
CA PRO A 107 -10.44 15.83 3.27
C PRO A 107 -9.39 14.72 3.08
N ALA A 108 -8.38 14.99 2.24
CA ALA A 108 -7.32 14.02 1.90
C ALA A 108 -6.43 13.60 3.08
N ILE A 109 -6.39 14.38 4.17
CA ILE A 109 -5.63 14.03 5.38
C ILE A 109 -6.14 12.72 6.02
N ILE A 110 -7.41 12.35 5.83
CA ILE A 110 -7.95 11.11 6.40
C ILE A 110 -7.27 9.87 5.78
N PRO A 111 -7.25 9.70 4.44
CA PRO A 111 -6.45 8.66 3.80
C PRO A 111 -4.95 8.71 4.14
N ILE A 112 -4.37 9.90 4.32
CA ILE A 112 -2.93 10.06 4.64
C ILE A 112 -2.61 9.62 6.07
N ALA A 113 -3.46 9.98 7.04
CA ALA A 113 -3.33 9.51 8.41
C ALA A 113 -3.53 7.99 8.51
N TYR A 114 -4.46 7.45 7.71
CA TYR A 114 -4.61 6.01 7.58
C TYR A 114 -3.38 5.33 6.95
N TYR A 115 -2.81 5.95 5.91
CA TYR A 115 -1.59 5.46 5.25
C TYR A 115 -0.41 5.33 6.23
N LEU A 116 -0.23 6.29 7.15
CA LEU A 116 0.73 6.16 8.25
C LEU A 116 0.48 4.87 9.04
N SER A 117 -0.75 4.66 9.47
CA SER A 117 -1.14 3.55 10.34
C SER A 117 -0.91 2.19 9.67
N ARG A 118 -1.12 2.13 8.35
CA ARG A 118 -1.24 0.88 7.61
C ARG A 118 -0.02 0.50 6.77
N PHE A 119 0.61 1.46 6.12
CA PHE A 119 1.54 1.21 5.01
C PHE A 119 2.91 1.89 5.17
N PHE A 120 2.95 3.07 5.78
CA PHE A 120 4.16 3.92 5.83
C PHE A 120 5.42 3.20 6.32
N PHE A 121 5.31 2.40 7.38
CA PHE A 121 6.46 1.67 7.93
C PHE A 121 7.04 0.63 6.97
N MET A 122 6.18 -0.23 6.40
CA MET A 122 6.63 -1.27 5.49
C MET A 122 7.09 -0.72 4.14
N ARG A 123 6.53 0.42 3.73
CA ARG A 123 6.77 1.03 2.42
C ARG A 123 7.84 2.12 2.50
N ASP A 124 7.47 3.36 2.82
CA ASP A 124 8.38 4.51 2.74
C ASP A 124 9.56 4.41 3.70
N MET A 125 9.38 3.81 4.88
CA MET A 125 10.47 3.54 5.83
C MET A 125 11.22 2.22 5.54
N GLY A 126 10.59 1.29 4.82
CA GLY A 126 11.13 -0.04 4.51
C GLY A 126 11.52 -0.17 3.04
N GLN A 127 10.54 -0.52 2.21
CA GLN A 127 10.69 -0.85 0.79
C GLN A 127 10.40 0.35 -0.13
N ILE A 128 11.32 1.32 -0.21
CA ILE A 128 11.10 2.59 -0.92
C ILE A 128 10.70 2.40 -2.40
N ARG A 129 11.29 1.39 -3.06
CA ARG A 129 11.03 1.08 -4.48
C ARG A 129 9.61 0.57 -4.70
N ALA A 130 9.15 -0.34 -3.83
CA ALA A 130 7.78 -0.83 -3.84
C ALA A 130 6.78 0.27 -3.46
N SER A 131 7.16 1.19 -2.57
CA SER A 131 6.32 2.35 -2.21
C SER A 131 5.99 3.22 -3.44
N LEU A 132 7.02 3.58 -4.22
CA LEU A 132 6.84 4.39 -5.43
C LEU A 132 5.95 3.66 -6.46
N VAL A 133 6.17 2.35 -6.66
CA VAL A 133 5.32 1.54 -7.55
C VAL A 133 3.86 1.52 -7.07
N CYS A 134 3.60 1.38 -5.77
CA CYS A 134 2.23 1.39 -5.26
C CYS A 134 1.50 2.68 -5.64
N VAL A 135 2.12 3.85 -5.42
CA VAL A 135 1.47 5.14 -5.67
C VAL A 135 1.35 5.47 -7.16
N THR A 136 2.33 5.12 -7.99
CA THR A 136 2.23 5.32 -9.45
C THR A 136 1.16 4.42 -10.07
N CYS A 137 1.05 3.16 -9.62
CA CYS A 137 -0.03 2.26 -10.00
C CYS A 137 -1.41 2.78 -9.55
N MET A 138 -1.53 3.36 -8.36
CA MET A 138 -2.78 3.99 -7.92
C MET A 138 -3.21 5.16 -8.81
N LEU A 139 -2.26 6.01 -9.22
CA LEU A 139 -2.55 7.09 -10.17
C LEU A 139 -2.94 6.58 -11.57
N ALA A 140 -2.51 5.37 -11.94
CA ALA A 140 -2.89 4.73 -13.19
C ALA A 140 -4.34 4.19 -13.19
N LEU A 141 -4.96 4.01 -12.01
CA LEU A 141 -6.33 3.46 -11.90
C LEU A 141 -7.38 4.28 -12.64
N LYS A 142 -7.21 5.61 -12.75
CA LYS A 142 -8.12 6.45 -13.54
C LYS A 142 -8.23 5.99 -15.00
N PHE A 143 -7.14 5.47 -15.58
CA PHE A 143 -7.12 4.97 -16.95
C PHE A 143 -7.75 3.58 -17.06
N VAL A 144 -7.76 2.80 -15.99
CA VAL A 144 -8.52 1.55 -15.91
C VAL A 144 -10.03 1.85 -15.87
N TYR A 145 -10.43 2.80 -15.02
CA TYR A 145 -11.83 3.23 -14.91
C TYR A 145 -12.36 3.84 -16.20
N ASP A 146 -11.57 4.71 -16.85
CA ASP A 146 -11.89 5.34 -18.13
C ASP A 146 -11.74 4.39 -19.34
N GLU A 147 -11.36 3.13 -19.13
CA GLU A 147 -11.14 2.13 -20.19
C GLU A 147 -10.10 2.59 -21.25
N LYS A 148 -9.01 3.24 -20.79
CA LYS A 148 -7.89 3.72 -21.62
C LYS A 148 -6.65 2.84 -21.40
N PRO A 149 -6.44 1.76 -22.17
CA PRO A 149 -5.39 0.79 -21.89
C PRO A 149 -3.98 1.34 -22.14
N LEU A 150 -3.78 2.13 -23.20
CA LEU A 150 -2.45 2.63 -23.56
C LEU A 150 -1.77 3.48 -22.46
N PRO A 151 -2.38 4.55 -21.93
CA PRO A 151 -1.75 5.32 -20.85
C PRO A 151 -1.57 4.51 -19.57
N PHE A 152 -2.45 3.53 -19.30
CA PHE A 152 -2.28 2.58 -18.20
C PHE A 152 -1.01 1.73 -18.39
N LEU A 153 -0.84 1.12 -19.58
CA LEU A 153 0.33 0.31 -19.93
C LEU A 153 1.64 1.11 -19.83
N VAL A 154 1.64 2.36 -20.30
CA VAL A 154 2.82 3.24 -20.23
C VAL A 154 3.23 3.49 -18.78
N ILE A 155 2.29 3.86 -17.91
CA ILE A 155 2.61 4.16 -16.50
C ILE A 155 3.08 2.91 -15.75
N VAL A 156 2.43 1.77 -15.98
CA VAL A 156 2.84 0.50 -15.36
C VAL A 156 4.21 0.05 -15.90
N GLY A 157 4.47 0.20 -17.20
CA GLY A 157 5.77 -0.09 -17.81
C GLY A 157 6.90 0.78 -17.24
N LEU A 158 6.67 2.09 -17.10
CA LEU A 158 7.62 2.99 -16.44
C LEU A 158 7.83 2.60 -14.96
N SER A 159 6.77 2.24 -14.25
CA SER A 159 6.86 1.78 -12.86
C SER A 159 7.64 0.46 -12.74
N ALA A 160 7.55 -0.43 -13.73
CA ALA A 160 8.32 -1.67 -13.78
C ALA A 160 9.83 -1.43 -13.91
N THR A 161 10.25 -0.31 -14.49
CA THR A 161 11.68 0.08 -14.50
C THR A 161 12.19 0.49 -13.11
N ILE A 162 11.31 0.85 -12.18
CA ILE A 162 11.64 1.10 -10.77
C ILE A 162 11.61 -0.19 -9.97
N HIS A 163 10.58 -1.01 -10.15
CA HIS A 163 10.46 -2.31 -9.51
C HIS A 163 9.57 -3.26 -10.30
N VAL A 164 10.09 -4.45 -10.63
CA VAL A 164 9.45 -5.41 -11.55
C VAL A 164 8.05 -5.85 -11.11
N SER A 165 7.75 -5.81 -9.81
CA SER A 165 6.42 -6.20 -9.29
C SER A 165 5.27 -5.34 -9.84
N ALA A 166 5.56 -4.15 -10.39
CA ALA A 166 4.58 -3.33 -11.08
C ALA A 166 3.87 -4.09 -12.22
N LEU A 167 4.56 -5.01 -12.90
CA LEU A 167 3.98 -5.79 -14.00
C LEU A 167 2.80 -6.66 -13.55
N PHE A 168 2.77 -7.11 -12.29
CA PHE A 168 1.62 -7.84 -11.75
C PHE A 168 0.34 -6.99 -11.75
N PHE A 169 0.50 -5.67 -11.64
CA PHE A 169 -0.63 -4.74 -11.67
C PHE A 169 -1.32 -4.66 -13.04
N LEU A 170 -0.68 -5.14 -14.13
CA LEU A 170 -1.31 -5.22 -15.45
C LEU A 170 -2.60 -6.06 -15.42
N LEU A 171 -2.68 -7.05 -14.54
CA LEU A 171 -3.85 -7.92 -14.37
C LEU A 171 -5.10 -7.17 -13.89
N ILE A 172 -4.94 -5.97 -13.30
CA ILE A 172 -6.08 -5.21 -12.79
C ILE A 172 -7.03 -4.75 -13.90
N TYR A 173 -6.50 -4.50 -15.10
CA TYR A 173 -7.27 -4.01 -16.23
C TYR A 173 -8.27 -5.07 -16.73
N PRO A 174 -7.84 -6.29 -17.14
CA PRO A 174 -8.79 -7.34 -17.50
C PRO A 174 -9.67 -7.77 -16.32
N PHE A 175 -9.15 -7.74 -15.07
CA PHE A 175 -9.95 -8.06 -13.89
C PHE A 175 -11.13 -7.09 -13.71
N TRP A 176 -10.88 -5.78 -13.88
CA TRP A 176 -11.95 -4.78 -13.85
C TRP A 176 -13.01 -5.05 -14.92
N LEU A 177 -12.59 -5.30 -16.17
CA LEU A 177 -13.53 -5.55 -17.27
C LEU A 177 -14.41 -6.79 -17.02
N LEU A 178 -13.86 -7.87 -16.47
CA LEU A 178 -14.59 -9.09 -16.12
C LEU A 178 -15.54 -8.88 -14.93
N PHE A 179 -15.09 -8.16 -13.90
CA PHE A 179 -15.79 -8.12 -12.61
C PHE A 179 -16.50 -6.79 -12.30
N ARG A 180 -16.56 -5.82 -13.24
CA ARG A 180 -17.29 -4.55 -13.05
C ARG A 180 -18.79 -4.70 -12.77
N ARG A 181 -19.38 -5.85 -13.12
CA ARG A 181 -20.81 -6.18 -12.86
C ARG A 181 -21.00 -7.17 -11.70
N ILE A 182 -19.97 -7.42 -10.89
CA ILE A 182 -20.06 -8.34 -9.75
C ILE A 182 -21.11 -7.89 -8.73
N ASN A 183 -21.79 -8.86 -8.11
CA ASN A 183 -22.74 -8.64 -7.02
C ASN A 183 -22.21 -9.26 -5.71
N PHE A 184 -22.87 -8.94 -4.59
CA PHE A 184 -22.44 -9.37 -3.26
C PHE A 184 -22.32 -10.90 -3.09
N LYS A 185 -23.24 -11.69 -3.68
CA LYS A 185 -23.19 -13.16 -3.59
C LYS A 185 -21.97 -13.73 -4.29
N TRP A 186 -21.64 -13.20 -5.47
CA TRP A 186 -20.42 -13.59 -6.20
C TRP A 186 -19.16 -13.24 -5.41
N VAL A 187 -19.12 -12.08 -4.74
CA VAL A 187 -17.98 -11.71 -3.89
C VAL A 187 -17.76 -12.74 -2.79
N LEU A 188 -18.81 -13.16 -2.08
CA LEU A 188 -18.70 -14.21 -1.05
C LEU A 188 -18.17 -15.52 -1.66
N GLY A 189 -18.71 -15.92 -2.82
CA GLY A 189 -18.24 -17.09 -3.56
C GLY A 189 -16.75 -17.00 -3.92
N PHE A 190 -16.28 -15.86 -4.42
CA PHE A 190 -14.86 -15.66 -4.75
C PHE A 190 -13.96 -15.65 -3.51
N LEU A 191 -14.40 -15.08 -2.39
CA LEU A 191 -13.60 -15.11 -1.15
C LEU A 191 -13.45 -16.54 -0.62
N VAL A 192 -14.52 -17.34 -0.64
CA VAL A 192 -14.45 -18.78 -0.29
C VAL A 192 -13.55 -19.54 -1.27
N PHE A 193 -13.71 -19.29 -2.57
CA PHE A 193 -12.88 -19.91 -3.59
C PHE A 193 -11.40 -19.52 -3.45
N GLY A 194 -11.09 -18.24 -3.22
CA GLY A 194 -9.73 -17.75 -2.98
C GLY A 194 -9.09 -18.39 -1.74
N ALA A 195 -9.86 -18.58 -0.66
CA ALA A 195 -9.39 -19.30 0.51
C ALA A 195 -9.10 -20.78 0.20
N ALA A 196 -9.97 -21.46 -0.57
CA ALA A 196 -9.74 -22.83 -1.02
C ALA A 196 -8.48 -22.95 -1.90
N VAL A 197 -8.32 -22.04 -2.86
CA VAL A 197 -7.11 -21.95 -3.70
C VAL A 197 -5.86 -21.72 -2.85
N GLY A 198 -5.95 -20.95 -1.77
CA GLY A 198 -4.87 -20.72 -0.82
C GLY A 198 -4.29 -21.98 -0.16
N PHE A 199 -5.01 -23.11 -0.16
CA PHE A 199 -4.48 -24.40 0.31
C PHE A 199 -3.66 -25.15 -0.73
N VAL A 200 -3.89 -24.88 -2.01
CA VAL A 200 -3.36 -25.65 -3.16
C VAL A 200 -2.31 -24.87 -3.95
N ALA A 201 -2.63 -23.63 -4.35
CA ALA A 201 -1.80 -22.83 -5.23
C ALA A 201 -0.38 -22.56 -4.69
N PRO A 202 -0.16 -22.26 -3.40
CA PRO A 202 1.18 -22.08 -2.85
C PRO A 202 2.09 -23.30 -3.04
N LYS A 203 1.55 -24.51 -2.90
CA LYS A 203 2.31 -25.76 -3.04
C LYS A 203 2.77 -25.95 -4.48
N ILE A 204 1.86 -25.76 -5.44
CA ILE A 204 2.16 -25.84 -6.87
C ILE A 204 3.18 -24.77 -7.26
N LEU A 205 2.94 -23.52 -6.82
CA LEU A 205 3.82 -22.40 -7.15
C LEU A 205 5.22 -22.56 -6.56
N SER A 206 5.34 -23.12 -5.36
CA SER A 206 6.64 -23.39 -4.74
C SER A 206 7.47 -24.36 -5.57
N VAL A 207 6.86 -25.45 -6.06
CA VAL A 207 7.53 -26.42 -6.95
C VAL A 207 8.00 -25.72 -8.24
N ILE A 208 7.11 -24.95 -8.88
CA ILE A 208 7.45 -24.22 -10.12
C ILE A 208 8.61 -23.26 -9.87
N ILE A 209 8.55 -22.45 -8.81
CA ILE A 209 9.59 -21.44 -8.52
C ILE A 209 10.94 -22.10 -8.27
N VAL A 210 11.00 -23.19 -7.49
CA VAL A 210 12.26 -23.89 -7.21
C VAL A 210 12.90 -24.42 -8.50
N HIS A 211 12.11 -24.96 -9.43
CA HIS A 211 12.64 -25.57 -10.65
C HIS A 211 12.93 -24.58 -11.79
N THR A 212 12.09 -23.55 -11.95
CA THR A 212 12.16 -22.63 -13.10
C THR A 212 12.82 -21.29 -12.77
N LEU A 213 12.80 -20.89 -11.50
CA LEU A 213 13.26 -19.58 -11.05
C LEU A 213 14.14 -19.70 -9.79
N PRO A 214 15.32 -20.34 -9.87
CA PRO A 214 16.13 -20.65 -8.68
C PRO A 214 16.51 -19.42 -7.85
N ARG A 215 16.66 -18.25 -8.48
CA ARG A 215 16.91 -16.96 -7.80
C ARG A 215 15.84 -16.60 -6.76
N TYR A 216 14.60 -17.05 -6.96
CA TYR A 216 13.47 -16.78 -6.08
C TYR A 216 13.15 -17.95 -5.15
N ALA A 217 13.85 -19.08 -5.26
CA ALA A 217 13.67 -20.24 -4.40
C ALA A 217 13.71 -19.91 -2.90
N PRO A 218 14.59 -19.01 -2.39
CA PRO A 218 14.59 -18.65 -0.98
C PRO A 218 13.23 -18.16 -0.46
N TYR A 219 12.44 -17.48 -1.30
CA TYR A 219 11.11 -16.96 -0.92
C TYR A 219 10.04 -18.04 -0.73
N VAL A 220 10.31 -19.27 -1.16
CA VAL A 220 9.39 -20.41 -1.04
C VAL A 220 9.95 -21.55 -0.18
N THR A 221 11.24 -21.51 0.18
CA THR A 221 11.88 -22.56 1.00
C THR A 221 12.26 -22.08 2.40
N ASN A 222 12.53 -20.79 2.60
CA ASN A 222 12.94 -20.28 3.92
C ASN A 222 11.72 -20.10 4.82
N ALA A 223 11.74 -20.73 6.00
CA ALA A 223 10.69 -20.64 7.00
C ALA A 223 10.35 -19.19 7.40
N ASN A 224 11.31 -18.26 7.35
CA ASN A 224 11.08 -16.85 7.66
C ASN A 224 10.19 -16.12 6.65
N TYR A 225 10.04 -16.66 5.43
CA TYR A 225 9.16 -16.13 4.39
C TYR A 225 7.87 -16.95 4.23
N LEU A 226 7.76 -18.03 4.99
CA LEU A 226 6.64 -18.95 4.98
C LEU A 226 5.74 -18.73 6.20
N SER A 227 4.44 -18.84 5.96
CA SER A 227 3.36 -18.75 6.95
C SER A 227 3.10 -17.40 7.61
N SER A 228 1.94 -16.84 7.25
CA SER A 228 1.04 -16.14 8.18
C SER A 228 -0.30 -16.89 8.30
N GLY A 229 -0.57 -17.85 7.39
CA GLY A 229 -1.79 -18.64 7.32
C GLY A 229 -2.97 -17.83 6.76
N LEU A 230 -4.06 -18.52 6.41
CA LEU A 230 -5.31 -17.86 5.98
C LEU A 230 -5.93 -17.00 7.08
N PHE A 231 -5.60 -17.30 8.33
CA PHE A 231 -6.08 -16.60 9.53
C PHE A 231 -5.13 -15.51 10.02
N ASP A 232 -4.15 -15.12 9.19
CA ASP A 232 -3.34 -13.95 9.46
C ASP A 232 -4.24 -12.72 9.69
N PRO A 233 -4.00 -11.91 10.74
CA PRO A 233 -4.85 -10.78 11.05
C PRO A 233 -5.01 -9.77 9.91
N VAL A 234 -3.97 -9.55 9.08
CA VAL A 234 -4.06 -8.64 7.94
C VAL A 234 -4.94 -9.24 6.85
N THR A 235 -4.83 -10.55 6.61
CA THR A 235 -5.69 -11.27 5.65
C THR A 235 -7.15 -11.23 6.09
N LEU A 236 -7.44 -11.52 7.36
CA LEU A 236 -8.78 -11.45 7.93
C LEU A 236 -9.35 -10.03 7.86
N MET A 237 -8.54 -9.02 8.18
CA MET A 237 -8.93 -7.62 8.03
C MET A 237 -9.31 -7.30 6.58
N GLN A 238 -8.52 -7.73 5.58
CA GLN A 238 -8.85 -7.48 4.18
C GLN A 238 -10.17 -8.15 3.75
N VAL A 239 -10.39 -9.39 4.18
CA VAL A 239 -11.65 -10.10 3.91
C VAL A 239 -12.83 -9.36 4.53
N MET A 240 -12.70 -8.92 5.79
CA MET A 240 -13.77 -8.18 6.49
C MET A 240 -14.07 -6.83 5.84
N ILE A 241 -13.05 -6.09 5.40
CA ILE A 241 -13.21 -4.85 4.65
C ILE A 241 -13.89 -5.11 3.32
N CYS A 242 -13.51 -6.17 2.61
CA CYS A 242 -14.10 -6.56 1.33
C CYS A 242 -15.60 -6.86 1.49
N ILE A 243 -15.97 -7.72 2.44
CA ILE A 243 -17.37 -8.08 2.73
C ILE A 243 -18.17 -6.84 3.11
N THR A 244 -17.66 -6.04 4.04
CA THR A 244 -18.37 -4.85 4.55
C THR A 244 -18.57 -3.80 3.45
N GLY A 245 -17.55 -3.56 2.62
CA GLY A 245 -17.63 -2.60 1.53
C GLY A 245 -18.63 -2.99 0.46
N PHE A 246 -18.67 -4.26 0.04
CA PHE A 246 -19.68 -4.73 -0.92
C PHE A 246 -21.08 -4.80 -0.31
N TYR A 247 -21.22 -5.05 0.98
CA TYR A 247 -22.49 -4.96 1.68
C TYR A 247 -23.04 -3.52 1.66
N ILE A 248 -22.22 -2.51 1.94
CA ILE A 248 -22.58 -1.08 1.85
C ILE A 248 -22.99 -0.70 0.43
N LEU A 249 -22.25 -1.16 -0.58
CA LEU A 249 -22.59 -0.95 -2.00
C LEU A 249 -23.97 -1.52 -2.32
N ASN A 250 -24.24 -2.76 -1.91
CA ASN A 250 -25.53 -3.41 -2.15
C ASN A 250 -26.70 -2.69 -1.44
N ARG A 251 -26.44 -2.00 -0.33
CA ARG A 251 -27.44 -1.21 0.41
C ARG A 251 -27.52 0.25 -0.05
N GLY A 252 -26.69 0.70 -0.99
CA GLY A 252 -26.68 2.08 -1.46
C GLY A 252 -26.26 3.10 -0.38
N MET A 253 -25.49 2.69 0.63
CA MET A 253 -25.17 3.51 1.81
C MET A 253 -23.89 4.35 1.69
N VAL A 254 -23.34 4.50 0.49
CA VAL A 254 -22.00 5.09 0.27
C VAL A 254 -21.95 6.55 0.73
N SER A 255 -20.96 6.88 1.55
CA SER A 255 -20.80 8.23 2.12
C SER A 255 -20.43 9.27 1.06
N ASN A 256 -21.01 10.47 1.18
CA ASN A 256 -20.69 11.65 0.37
C ASN A 256 -19.26 12.20 0.60
N ALA A 257 -18.50 11.66 1.56
CA ALA A 257 -17.09 12.01 1.75
C ALA A 257 -16.19 11.46 0.62
N LEU A 258 -16.65 10.38 -0.04
CA LEU A 258 -16.04 9.86 -1.25
C LEU A 258 -16.40 10.74 -2.45
N ILE A 259 -15.40 11.07 -3.26
CA ILE A 259 -15.55 11.81 -4.51
C ILE A 259 -15.85 10.81 -5.64
N GLY A 260 -16.91 11.08 -6.41
CA GLY A 260 -17.33 10.26 -7.55
C GLY A 260 -18.37 9.17 -7.23
N GLY A 261 -18.88 9.11 -6.00
CA GLY A 261 -20.07 8.33 -5.65
C GLY A 261 -19.91 6.81 -5.70
N SER A 262 -21.04 6.10 -5.79
CA SER A 262 -21.10 4.64 -5.68
C SER A 262 -20.34 3.91 -6.77
N GLU A 263 -20.30 4.42 -8.00
CA GLU A 263 -19.61 3.76 -9.11
C GLU A 263 -18.09 3.77 -8.92
N LYS A 264 -17.51 4.92 -8.51
CA LYS A 264 -16.09 4.97 -8.15
C LYS A 264 -15.79 4.10 -6.92
N PHE A 265 -16.70 4.06 -5.94
CA PHE A 265 -16.52 3.17 -4.80
C PHE A 265 -16.50 1.70 -5.23
N LYS A 266 -17.43 1.29 -6.11
CA LYS A 266 -17.49 -0.06 -6.67
C LYS A 266 -16.22 -0.42 -7.41
N PHE A 267 -15.70 0.49 -8.22
CA PHE A 267 -14.42 0.33 -8.90
C PHE A 267 -13.27 0.05 -7.90
N LEU A 268 -13.12 0.90 -6.88
CA LEU A 268 -12.09 0.70 -5.85
C LEU A 268 -12.28 -0.61 -5.07
N MET A 269 -13.52 -1.01 -4.80
CA MET A 269 -13.84 -2.28 -4.15
C MET A 269 -13.50 -3.49 -5.01
N VAL A 270 -13.69 -3.44 -6.33
CA VAL A 270 -13.25 -4.50 -7.26
C VAL A 270 -11.72 -4.58 -7.29
N VAL A 271 -11.03 -3.44 -7.30
CA VAL A 271 -9.56 -3.41 -7.19
C VAL A 271 -9.10 -3.99 -5.85
N TYR A 272 -9.80 -3.66 -4.77
CA TYR A 272 -9.52 -4.21 -3.45
C TYR A 272 -9.77 -5.72 -3.38
N LEU A 273 -10.86 -6.21 -3.99
CA LEU A 273 -11.15 -7.64 -4.13
C LEU A 273 -10.01 -8.38 -4.84
N PHE A 274 -9.47 -7.83 -5.94
CA PHE A 274 -8.30 -8.40 -6.60
C PHE A 274 -7.12 -8.56 -5.64
N ALA A 275 -6.85 -7.54 -4.83
CA ALA A 275 -5.80 -7.58 -3.82
C ALA A 275 -6.05 -8.67 -2.77
N THR A 276 -7.29 -8.75 -2.25
CA THR A 276 -7.70 -9.74 -1.24
C THR A 276 -7.62 -11.16 -1.79
N LEU A 277 -8.07 -11.40 -3.02
CA LEU A 277 -7.98 -12.71 -3.66
C LEU A 277 -6.53 -13.13 -3.91
N THR A 278 -5.67 -12.18 -4.30
CA THR A 278 -4.23 -12.42 -4.44
C THR A 278 -3.62 -12.85 -3.10
N LEU A 279 -3.94 -12.15 -2.01
CA LEU A 279 -3.44 -12.46 -0.69
C LEU A 279 -3.96 -13.82 -0.17
N LEU A 280 -5.25 -14.11 -0.33
CA LEU A 280 -5.85 -15.40 0.06
C LEU A 280 -5.22 -16.57 -0.69
N SER A 281 -5.11 -16.45 -2.02
CA SER A 281 -4.57 -17.49 -2.90
C SER A 281 -3.09 -17.76 -2.63
N LEU A 282 -2.36 -16.80 -2.07
CA LEU A 282 -0.93 -16.89 -1.75
C LEU A 282 -0.64 -16.85 -0.25
N SER A 283 -1.63 -17.14 0.60
CA SER A 283 -1.55 -16.99 2.07
C SER A 283 -0.41 -17.77 2.76
N GLN A 284 0.05 -18.87 2.16
CA GLN A 284 1.19 -19.64 2.68
C GLN A 284 2.55 -19.05 2.26
N LEU A 285 2.58 -18.21 1.22
CA LEU A 285 3.75 -17.49 0.73
C LEU A 285 3.65 -16.01 1.14
N SER A 286 3.72 -15.74 2.45
CA SER A 286 3.38 -14.44 3.05
C SER A 286 4.12 -13.27 2.40
N THR A 287 5.41 -13.44 2.09
CA THR A 287 6.22 -12.38 1.47
C THR A 287 5.80 -12.11 0.02
N ILE A 288 5.55 -13.16 -0.77
CA ILE A 288 5.14 -13.01 -2.18
C ILE A 288 3.71 -12.46 -2.25
N GLY A 289 2.77 -13.10 -1.54
CA GLY A 289 1.38 -12.67 -1.46
C GLY A 289 1.24 -11.24 -0.95
N GLY A 290 1.99 -10.88 0.10
CA GLY A 290 2.05 -9.52 0.62
C GLY A 290 2.58 -8.51 -0.40
N ARG A 291 3.71 -8.80 -1.07
CA ARG A 291 4.33 -7.87 -2.04
C ARG A 291 3.50 -7.67 -3.30
N LEU A 292 2.78 -8.70 -3.76
CA LEU A 292 1.93 -8.60 -4.96
C LEU A 292 0.60 -7.92 -4.64
N SER A 293 -0.06 -8.31 -3.54
CA SER A 293 -1.35 -7.74 -3.15
C SER A 293 -1.25 -6.26 -2.76
N THR A 294 -0.16 -5.86 -2.09
CA THR A 294 -0.01 -4.50 -1.50
C THR A 294 -0.23 -3.38 -2.51
N ILE A 295 0.16 -3.55 -3.77
CA ILE A 295 -0.05 -2.55 -4.83
C ILE A 295 -1.53 -2.20 -4.90
N ALA A 296 -2.39 -3.19 -5.15
CA ALA A 296 -3.84 -3.01 -5.23
C ALA A 296 -4.48 -2.75 -3.85
N THR A 297 -3.96 -3.31 -2.75
CA THR A 297 -4.43 -3.00 -1.39
C THR A 297 -4.25 -1.52 -1.04
N THR A 298 -3.46 -0.74 -1.77
CA THR A 298 -3.35 0.72 -1.52
C THR A 298 -4.70 1.44 -1.64
N THR A 299 -5.66 0.90 -2.40
CA THR A 299 -7.04 1.44 -2.45
C THR A 299 -7.75 1.38 -1.09
N GLU A 300 -7.29 0.55 -0.15
CA GLU A 300 -7.75 0.49 1.24
C GLU A 300 -7.74 1.85 1.92
N THR A 301 -6.77 2.70 1.56
CA THR A 301 -6.65 4.06 2.09
C THR A 301 -7.84 4.96 1.76
N ILE A 302 -8.63 4.61 0.75
CA ILE A 302 -9.89 5.26 0.40
C ILE A 302 -11.08 4.41 0.80
N VAL A 303 -10.98 3.09 0.58
CA VAL A 303 -12.08 2.15 0.82
C VAL A 303 -12.47 2.13 2.29
N LEU A 304 -11.52 1.96 3.21
CA LEU A 304 -11.84 1.84 4.62
C LEU A 304 -12.39 3.14 5.22
N PRO A 305 -11.81 4.34 4.98
CA PRO A 305 -12.44 5.58 5.39
C PRO A 305 -13.85 5.77 4.84
N THR A 306 -14.08 5.38 3.59
CA THR A 306 -15.42 5.42 2.99
C THR A 306 -16.40 4.52 3.74
N ILE A 307 -16.01 3.28 4.06
CA ILE A 307 -16.82 2.34 4.86
C ILE A 307 -17.15 2.95 6.23
N VAL A 308 -16.15 3.42 6.97
CA VAL A 308 -16.34 4.03 8.30
C VAL A 308 -17.29 5.23 8.21
N PHE A 309 -17.11 6.10 7.23
CA PHE A 309 -17.95 7.29 7.04
C PHE A 309 -19.37 6.99 6.50
N SER A 310 -19.60 5.77 6.03
CA SER A 310 -20.91 5.28 5.54
C SER A 310 -21.73 4.66 6.68
N ILE A 311 -21.09 3.95 7.61
CA ILE A 311 -21.78 3.29 8.73
C ILE A 311 -21.90 4.23 9.95
N MET A 312 -20.86 5.01 10.24
CA MET A 312 -20.80 5.79 11.47
C MET A 312 -21.63 7.09 11.37
N PRO A 313 -22.29 7.52 12.47
CA PRO A 313 -23.00 8.80 12.52
C PRO A 313 -22.11 9.99 12.17
N LYS A 314 -22.68 11.03 11.54
CA LYS A 314 -21.93 12.22 11.07
C LYS A 314 -21.09 12.89 12.18
N LYS A 315 -21.56 12.88 13.43
CA LYS A 315 -20.89 13.49 14.59
C LYS A 315 -19.68 12.69 15.06
N THR A 316 -19.71 11.35 14.98
CA THR A 316 -18.69 10.48 15.57
C THR A 316 -17.75 9.85 14.55
N ARG A 317 -18.12 9.80 13.25
CA ARG A 317 -17.37 9.09 12.20
C ARG A 317 -15.87 9.41 12.12
N THR A 318 -15.47 10.67 12.36
CA THR A 318 -14.05 11.04 12.34
C THR A 318 -13.31 10.50 13.56
N LEU A 319 -13.94 10.53 14.74
CA LEU A 319 -13.38 9.95 15.95
C LEU A 319 -13.32 8.42 15.85
N SER A 320 -14.34 7.79 15.26
CA SER A 320 -14.31 6.36 14.92
C SER A 320 -13.14 6.05 13.97
N MET A 321 -12.85 6.93 13.01
CA MET A 321 -11.69 6.77 12.12
C MET A 321 -10.35 6.89 12.87
N VAL A 322 -10.23 7.76 13.87
CA VAL A 322 -9.06 7.80 14.78
C VAL A 322 -8.90 6.45 15.48
N GLY A 323 -9.99 5.89 16.01
CA GLY A 323 -9.99 4.57 16.65
C GLY A 323 -9.55 3.45 15.70
N VAL A 324 -10.06 3.45 14.45
CA VAL A 324 -9.65 2.50 13.41
C VAL A 324 -8.17 2.63 13.08
N CYS A 325 -7.66 3.86 12.91
CA CYS A 325 -6.22 4.11 12.71
C CYS A 325 -5.40 3.58 13.89
N ALA A 326 -5.85 3.76 15.14
CA ALA A 326 -5.15 3.28 16.32
C ALA A 326 -5.08 1.75 16.37
N VAL A 327 -6.20 1.06 16.13
CA VAL A 327 -6.23 -0.41 16.08
C VAL A 327 -5.29 -0.94 15.01
N ILE A 328 -5.29 -0.33 13.82
CA ILE A 328 -4.44 -0.76 12.71
C ILE A 328 -2.97 -0.42 12.97
N PHE A 329 -2.67 0.72 13.56
CA PHE A 329 -1.31 1.04 14.00
C PHE A 329 -0.80 0.02 15.02
N VAL A 330 -1.61 -0.38 16.00
CA VAL A 330 -1.24 -1.44 16.96
C VAL A 330 -1.02 -2.77 16.24
N LEU A 331 -1.92 -3.15 15.32
CA LEU A 331 -1.81 -4.39 14.56
C LEU A 331 -0.53 -4.44 13.72
N ILE A 332 -0.27 -3.38 12.96
CA ILE A 332 0.83 -3.32 12.00
C ILE A 332 2.16 -2.99 12.68
N PHE A 333 2.20 -2.10 13.67
CA PHE A 333 3.46 -1.66 14.27
C PHE A 333 3.88 -2.52 15.46
N LEU A 334 2.93 -2.91 16.32
CA LEU A 334 3.22 -3.64 17.55
C LEU A 334 3.06 -5.15 17.36
N ILE A 335 1.87 -5.61 16.96
CA ILE A 335 1.55 -7.06 16.89
C ILE A 335 2.40 -7.75 15.83
N SER A 336 2.59 -7.14 14.66
CA SER A 336 3.47 -7.72 13.62
C SER A 336 4.95 -7.76 14.01
N GLY A 337 5.35 -7.05 15.07
CA GLY A 337 6.75 -6.91 15.48
C GLY A 337 7.55 -5.88 14.68
N ALA A 338 6.94 -5.12 13.77
CA ALA A 338 7.61 -4.09 12.98
C ALA A 338 8.45 -3.13 13.83
N TYR A 339 7.97 -2.76 15.02
CA TYR A 339 8.70 -1.89 15.95
C TYR A 339 10.15 -2.31 16.21
N LYS A 340 10.48 -3.61 16.13
CA LYS A 340 11.85 -4.13 16.32
C LYS A 340 12.82 -3.63 15.24
N THR A 341 12.33 -3.35 14.03
CA THR A 341 13.17 -2.90 12.91
C THR A 341 13.22 -1.38 12.80
N PHE A 342 12.25 -0.67 13.37
CA PHE A 342 12.15 0.78 13.26
C PHE A 342 12.59 1.53 14.53
N ILE A 343 12.79 0.85 15.66
CA ILE A 343 13.23 1.45 16.93
C ILE A 343 14.68 1.06 17.21
N PRO A 344 15.55 2.01 17.61
CA PRO A 344 15.28 3.45 17.74
C PRO A 344 15.14 4.14 16.38
N TYR A 345 14.38 5.25 16.35
CA TYR A 345 14.44 6.17 15.20
C TYR A 345 15.71 6.99 15.36
N GLN A 346 16.54 7.03 14.32
CA GLN A 346 17.72 7.87 14.26
C GLN A 346 17.62 8.80 13.06
N MET A 347 18.03 10.06 13.23
CA MET A 347 18.15 11.01 12.13
C MET A 347 19.56 10.97 11.56
N ALA A 348 19.71 11.35 10.29
CA ALA A 348 20.99 11.37 9.58
C ALA A 348 21.97 12.44 10.08
N PHE A 349 21.53 13.36 10.94
CA PHE A 349 22.30 14.46 11.50
C PHE A 349 22.06 14.62 13.00
#